data_AF-A0A7X7L873-F1
#
_entry.id   AF-A0A7X7L873-F1
#
_cell.length_a   1.000
_cell.length_b   1.000
_cell.length_c   1.000
_cell.angle_alpha   90.00
_cell.angle_beta   90.00
_cell.angle_gamma   90.00
#
_symmetry.space_group_name_H-M   'P 1'
#
loop_
_entity.id
_entity.type
_entity.pdbx_description
1 polymer ?
#
loop_
_entity_poly.entity_id
_entity_poly.type
_entity_poly.pdbx_seq_one_letter_code
_entity_poly.pdbx_strand_id
1 'polypeptide(L)' 'MKKLYEYTFGEEVANTITHGVMAFLVLISMPFAILYVNAKGRLIDAIGVSIFMISIFLMLLSSTLFHSM' A
#
# COMPACT_ATOMS: atom_id res chain seq x y z
N MET A 1 -21.20 6.92 -23.18
CA MET A 1 -20.48 6.46 -21.97
C MET A 1 -19.88 5.10 -22.25
N LYS A 2 -18.57 4.91 -22.03
CA LYS A 2 -17.94 3.59 -22.09
C LYS A 2 -18.44 2.78 -20.88
N LYS A 3 -18.89 1.54 -21.07
CA LYS A 3 -19.16 0.65 -19.93
C LYS A 3 -17.85 0.50 -19.15
N LEU A 4 -17.87 0.87 -17.87
CA LEU A 4 -16.82 0.49 -16.95
C LEU A 4 -16.87 -1.03 -16.79
N TYR A 5 -15.71 -1.65 -16.72
CA TYR A 5 -15.62 -3.07 -16.46
C TYR A 5 -16.08 -3.32 -15.03
N GLU A 6 -17.08 -4.20 -14.85
CA GLU A 6 -17.51 -4.68 -13.54
C GLU A 6 -16.73 -5.96 -13.24
N TYR A 7 -16.02 -5.96 -12.11
CA TYR A 7 -15.28 -7.13 -11.67
C TYR A 7 -16.23 -8.23 -11.22
N THR A 8 -15.83 -9.46 -11.46
CA THR A 8 -16.51 -10.63 -10.89
C THR A 8 -16.20 -10.75 -9.40
N PHE A 9 -17.05 -11.46 -8.65
CA PHE A 9 -16.81 -11.71 -7.23
C PHE A 9 -15.44 -12.37 -6.96
N GLY A 10 -14.99 -13.28 -7.84
CA GLY A 10 -13.68 -13.90 -7.71
C GLY A 10 -12.52 -12.91 -7.86
N GLU A 11 -12.66 -11.92 -8.75
CA GLU A 11 -11.67 -10.86 -8.94
C GLU A 11 -11.67 -9.88 -7.76
N GLU A 12 -12.85 -9.55 -7.23
CA GLU A 12 -12.98 -8.72 -6.02
C GLU A 12 -12.29 -9.38 -4.81
N VAL A 13 -12.49 -10.68 -4.62
CA VAL A 13 -11.80 -11.46 -3.57
C VAL A 13 -10.29 -11.49 -3.81
N ALA A 14 -9.84 -11.74 -5.04
CA ALA A 14 -8.42 -11.78 -5.36
C ALA A 14 -7.73 -10.41 -5.14
N ASN A 15 -8.37 -9.32 -5.57
CA ASN A 15 -7.87 -7.96 -5.36
C ASN A 15 -7.83 -7.61 -3.87
N THR A 16 -8.89 -7.92 -3.12
CA THR A 16 -8.94 -7.68 -1.67
C THR A 16 -7.80 -8.40 -0.95
N ILE A 17 -7.57 -9.68 -1.23
CA ILE A 17 -6.52 -10.47 -0.56
C ILE A 17 -5.14 -9.98 -0.94
N THR A 18 -4.87 -9.79 -2.23
CA THR A 18 -3.54 -9.40 -2.71
C THR A 18 -3.14 -8.02 -2.20
N HIS A 19 -4.03 -7.04 -2.29
CA HIS A 19 -3.77 -5.69 -1.77
C HIS A 19 -3.72 -5.67 -0.24
N GLY A 20 -4.58 -6.43 0.45
CA GLY A 20 -4.62 -6.47 1.91
C GLY A 20 -3.36 -7.07 2.52
N VAL A 21 -2.88 -8.18 1.96
CA VAL A 21 -1.61 -8.81 2.36
C VAL A 21 -0.44 -7.85 2.13
N MET A 22 -0.40 -7.16 0.98
CA MET A 22 0.65 -6.19 0.71
C MET A 22 0.58 -4.97 1.63
N ALA A 23 -0.61 -4.46 1.94
CA ALA A 23 -0.79 -3.36 2.89
C ALA A 23 -0.26 -3.73 4.29
N PHE A 24 -0.52 -4.96 4.74
CA PHE A 24 -0.02 -5.48 6.00
C PHE A 24 1.51 -5.62 6.01
N LEU A 25 2.10 -6.17 4.94
CA LEU A 25 3.55 -6.25 4.79
C LEU A 25 4.22 -4.87 4.79
N VAL A 26 3.63 -3.90 4.08
CA VAL A 26 4.10 -2.51 4.08
C VAL A 26 4.06 -1.94 5.50
N LEU A 27 2.93 -2.08 6.21
CA LEU A 27 2.76 -1.59 7.58
C LEU A 27 3.84 -2.13 8.53
N ILE A 28 4.15 -3.43 8.45
CA ILE A 28 5.22 -4.04 9.24
C ILE A 28 6.61 -3.53 8.80
N SER A 29 6.83 -3.30 7.51
CA SER A 29 8.13 -2.86 6.98
C SER A 29 8.48 -1.40 7.33
N MET A 30 7.48 -0.54 7.53
CA MET A 30 7.65 0.90 7.80
C MET A 30 8.64 1.22 8.93
N PRO A 31 8.54 0.63 10.15
CA PRO A 31 9.49 0.92 11.22
C PRO A 31 10.93 0.56 10.82
N PHE A 32 11.16 -0.54 10.10
CA PHE A 32 12.49 -0.93 9.66
C PHE A 32 13.07 0.05 8.63
N ALA A 33 12.24 0.52 7.69
CA ALA A 33 12.66 1.51 6.71
C ALA A 33 13.03 2.84 7.37
N ILE A 34 12.26 3.29 8.36
CA ILE A 34 12.54 4.50 9.15
C ILE A 34 13.84 4.34 9.95
N LEU A 35 14.05 3.20 10.62
CA LEU A 35 15.29 2.91 11.34
C LEU A 35 16.50 2.92 10.39
N TYR A 36 16.36 2.34 9.20
CA TYR A 36 17.42 2.29 8.21
C TYR A 36 17.84 3.67 7.71
N VAL A 37 16.87 4.51 7.29
CA VAL A 37 17.18 5.86 6.80
C VAL A 37 17.68 6.80 7.90
N ASN A 38 17.24 6.63 9.14
CA ASN A 38 17.79 7.38 10.27
C ASN A 38 19.23 6.99 10.59
N ALA A 39 19.60 5.72 10.40
CA ALA A 39 20.95 5.25 10.71
C ALA A 39 21.96 5.56 9.59
N LYS A 40 21.53 5.62 8.32
CA LYS A 40 22.44 5.64 7.16
C LYS A 40 22.14 6.73 6.12
N GLY A 41 20.98 7.38 6.18
CA GLY A 41 20.51 8.33 5.20
C GLY A 41 20.69 9.79 5.63
N ARG A 42 20.34 10.69 4.72
CA ARG A 42 20.19 12.13 4.96
C ARG A 42 18.71 12.44 5.23
N LEU A 43 18.44 13.65 5.71
CA LEU A 43 17.07 14.13 5.96
C LEU A 43 16.15 13.97 4.73
N ILE A 44 16.66 14.26 3.53
CA ILE A 44 15.88 14.13 2.29
C ILE A 44 15.47 12.68 1.99
N ASP A 45 16.30 11.71 2.38
CA ASP A 45 16.01 10.30 2.18
C ASP A 45 14.89 9.86 3.15
N ALA A 46 14.93 10.34 4.39
CA ALA A 46 13.87 10.10 5.38
C ALA A 46 12.52 10.70 4.95
N ILE A 47 12.52 11.92 4.39
CA ILE A 47 11.31 12.55 3.84
C ILE A 47 10.76 11.72 2.69
N GLY A 48 11.61 11.37 1.71
CA GLY A 48 11.20 10.61 0.53
C GLY A 48 10.65 9.23 0.88
N VAL A 49 11.34 8.49 1.75
CA VAL A 49 10.89 7.17 2.21
C VAL A 49 9.59 7.26 2.99
N SER A 50 9.41 8.28 3.84
CA SER A 50 8.17 8.45 4.61
C SER A 50 6.98 8.73 3.69
N ILE A 51 7.13 9.63 2.71
CA ILE A 51 6.08 9.93 1.73
C ILE A 51 5.74 8.66 0.94
N PHE A 52 6.74 7.97 0.39
CA PHE A 52 6.54 6.75 -0.37
C PHE A 52 5.80 5.68 0.44
N MET A 53 6.25 5.40 1.67
CA MET A 53 5.66 4.38 2.53
C MET A 53 4.20 4.67 2.88
N ILE A 54 3.88 5.94 3.21
CA ILE A 54 2.51 6.34 3.51
C ILE A 54 1.64 6.24 2.24
N SER A 55 2.14 6.72 1.10
CA SER A 55 1.39 6.67 -0.16
C SER A 55 1.11 5.23 -0.61
N ILE A 56 2.10 4.35 -0.58
CA ILE A 56 1.91 2.96 -0.99
C ILE A 56 1.01 2.20 -0.01
N PHE A 57 1.13 2.46 1.29
CA PHE A 57 0.23 1.89 2.29
C PHE A 57 -1.23 2.31 2.05
N LEU A 58 -1.47 3.61 1.88
CA LEU A 58 -2.82 4.14 1.64
C LEU A 58 -3.40 3.65 0.30
N MET A 59 -2.58 3.54 -0.75
CA MET A 59 -3.02 3.00 -2.03
C MET A 59 -3.50 1.56 -1.89
N LEU A 60 -2.73 0.70 -1.22
CA LEU A 60 -3.06 -0.71 -1.02
C LEU A 60 -4.26 -0.87 -0.08
N LEU A 61 -4.30 -0.10 1.02
CA LEU A 61 -5.41 -0.13 1.97
C LEU A 61 -6.72 0.33 1.32
N SER A 62 -6.68 1.45 0.58
CA SER A 62 -7.86 1.97 -0.11
C SER A 62 -8.38 0.97 -1.15
N SER A 63 -7.50 0.30 -1.89
CA SER A 63 -7.89 -0.74 -2.85
C SER A 63 -8.50 -1.95 -2.15
N THR A 64 -7.92 -2.38 -1.02
CA THR A 64 -8.46 -3.47 -0.19
C THR A 64 -9.88 -3.16 0.28
N LEU A 65 -10.10 -1.94 0.80
CA LEU A 65 -11.42 -1.53 1.28
C LEU A 65 -12.41 -1.38 0.13
N PHE A 66 -11.99 -0.84 -1.01
CA PHE A 66 -12.85 -0.67 -2.17
C PHE A 66 -13.39 -2.00 -2.70
N HIS A 67 -12.52 -3.02 -2.81
CA HIS A 67 -12.88 -4.33 -3.34
C HIS A 67 -13.55 -5.26 -2.31
N SER A 68 -13.60 -4.85 -1.04
CA SER A 68 -14.24 -5.60 0.05
C SER A 68 -15.67 -5.12 0.36
N MET A 69 -16.17 -4.06 -0.27
CA MET A 69 -17.49 -3.47 -0.05
C MET A 69 -18.45 -3.80 -1.20
#